data_AF-A0A4V3FUJ9-F1
#
_entry.id   AF-A0A4V3FUJ9-F1
#
_cell.length_a   1.000
_cell.length_b   1.000
_cell.length_c   1.000
_cell.angle_alpha   90.00
_cell.angle_beta   90.00
_cell.angle_gamma   90.00
#
_symmetry.space_group_name_H-M   'P 1'
#
loop_
_entity.id
_entity.type
_entity.pdbx_description
1 polymer ?
#
loop_
_entity_poly.entity_id
_entity_poly.type
_entity_poly.pdbx_seq_one_letter_code
_entity_poly.pdbx_strand_id
1 'polypeptide(L)'
;MFQPDPPEPADLFEPQSQPEPRPEPSSESVYRRRRAAPVRHEPEPARHAEPASPQPDPSQAQPGFDAERLFRPEPSAEPRDPASDDTPAPADEASSASLFEPADEATPRRAVRTRRGRPPGSAGDVLQTVLVGLPLAGYLPLWQEDGVTFWRMTDPDAVRSRLGAGIGSRSEIDERRYREAAMLSPSRGTLFMMNRTRDETGHLGGTSTQLEPATREEAYAAVDDKAVSELYAWLGEVVLASVRRGEFVAVESGGWEIPMRPVVLIMLRTDGRDWHSVVETSPIPEGAPVWRDQQPVDGDTQVLASPATDQTIRASGLLTRFAVATWGMHPFQLGLSFGPNPTL
;
A
#
# COMPACT_ATOMS: atom_id res chain seq x y z
N MET A 1 -11.51 2.90 -78.70
CA MET A 1 -12.19 1.60 -78.57
C MET A 1 -11.14 0.65 -78.02
N PHE A 2 -11.03 0.56 -76.69
CA PHE A 2 -10.03 -0.24 -75.99
C PHE A 2 -10.70 -1.52 -75.50
N GLN A 3 -10.22 -2.67 -75.99
CA GLN A 3 -10.60 -3.99 -75.49
C GLN A 3 -9.91 -4.19 -74.13
N PRO A 4 -10.66 -4.52 -73.05
CA PRO A 4 -10.04 -4.90 -71.79
C PRO A 4 -9.48 -6.33 -71.89
N ASP A 5 -8.29 -6.51 -71.32
CA ASP A 5 -7.60 -7.80 -71.22
C ASP A 5 -8.39 -8.82 -70.36
N PRO A 6 -8.27 -10.12 -70.68
CA PRO A 6 -8.94 -11.17 -69.91
C PRO A 6 -8.31 -11.35 -68.51
N PRO A 7 -9.10 -11.75 -67.50
CA PRO A 7 -8.61 -11.94 -66.14
C PRO A 7 -7.68 -13.16 -66.03
N GLU A 8 -6.61 -13.00 -65.26
CA GLU A 8 -5.68 -14.07 -64.88
C GLU A 8 -6.39 -15.22 -64.13
N PRO A 9 -5.94 -16.47 -64.31
CA PRO A 9 -6.51 -17.62 -63.61
C PRO A 9 -6.13 -17.57 -62.12
N ALA A 10 -7.14 -17.78 -61.27
CA ALA A 10 -6.99 -17.87 -59.82
C ALA A 10 -6.10 -19.06 -59.44
N ASP A 11 -5.04 -18.77 -58.67
CA ASP A 11 -4.19 -19.77 -58.05
C ASP A 11 -5.00 -20.69 -57.14
N LEU A 12 -4.97 -21.97 -57.48
CA LEU A 12 -5.48 -23.09 -56.68
C LEU A 12 -4.66 -23.19 -55.39
N PHE A 13 -5.21 -22.66 -54.29
CA PHE A 13 -4.72 -22.91 -52.95
C PHE A 13 -4.84 -24.40 -52.61
N GLU A 14 -3.71 -25.10 -52.56
CA GLU A 14 -3.62 -26.42 -51.92
C GLU A 14 -3.86 -26.28 -50.41
N PRO A 15 -4.77 -27.06 -49.82
CA PRO A 15 -4.98 -27.05 -48.37
C PRO A 15 -3.79 -27.70 -47.67
N GLN A 16 -2.98 -26.89 -46.97
CA GLN A 16 -1.96 -27.42 -46.07
C GLN A 16 -2.60 -28.25 -44.96
N SER A 17 -2.20 -29.52 -44.89
CA SER A 17 -2.61 -30.45 -43.84
C SER A 17 -2.17 -29.91 -42.48
N GLN A 18 -3.11 -29.65 -41.59
CA GLN A 18 -2.82 -29.26 -40.20
C GLN A 18 -2.08 -30.42 -39.51
N PRO A 19 -0.96 -30.17 -38.81
CA PRO A 19 -0.31 -31.19 -38.01
C PRO A 19 -1.20 -31.57 -36.82
N GLU A 20 -1.36 -32.87 -36.59
CA GLU A 20 -2.10 -33.39 -35.43
C GLU A 20 -1.53 -32.84 -34.11
N PRO A 21 -2.40 -32.48 -33.15
CA PRO A 21 -1.96 -32.01 -31.84
C PRO A 21 -1.19 -33.13 -31.11
N ARG A 22 0.06 -32.85 -30.74
CA ARG A 22 0.83 -33.73 -29.86
C ARG A 22 0.10 -33.86 -28.51
N PRO A 23 -0.03 -35.06 -27.95
CA PRO A 23 -0.64 -35.24 -26.63
C PRO A 23 0.19 -34.49 -25.58
N GLU A 24 -0.47 -33.63 -24.81
CA GLU A 24 0.14 -32.96 -23.66
C GLU A 24 0.57 -33.99 -22.61
N PRO A 25 1.80 -33.90 -22.07
CA PRO A 25 2.22 -34.77 -20.99
C PRO A 25 1.41 -34.45 -19.73
N SER A 26 0.76 -35.47 -19.17
CA SER A 26 0.01 -35.39 -17.92
C SER A 26 0.85 -34.81 -16.78
N SER A 27 0.29 -33.79 -16.13
CA SER A 27 0.87 -32.96 -15.05
C SER A 27 1.31 -33.73 -13.79
N GLU A 28 1.01 -35.02 -13.70
CA GLU A 28 1.39 -35.89 -12.56
C GLU A 28 2.86 -36.34 -12.57
N SER A 29 3.60 -36.14 -13.66
CA SER A 29 4.95 -36.71 -13.82
C SER A 29 6.12 -35.77 -13.47
N VAL A 30 5.85 -34.48 -13.21
CA VAL A 30 6.91 -33.47 -12.93
C VAL A 30 7.22 -33.32 -11.43
N TYR A 31 6.33 -33.74 -10.53
CA TYR A 31 6.51 -33.53 -9.08
C TYR A 31 7.22 -34.66 -8.31
N ARG A 32 7.66 -35.75 -8.97
CA ARG A 32 8.30 -36.90 -8.28
C ARG A 32 9.84 -36.98 -8.35
N ARG A 33 10.56 -35.99 -8.87
CA ARG A 33 12.03 -35.99 -8.87
C ARG A 33 12.63 -34.69 -8.32
N ARG A 34 12.70 -34.58 -6.99
CA ARG A 34 13.77 -33.86 -6.27
C ARG A 34 13.71 -34.16 -4.75
N ARG A 35 13.94 -35.41 -4.37
CA ARG A 35 14.54 -35.72 -3.06
C ARG A 35 16.05 -35.90 -3.29
N ALA A 36 16.81 -34.84 -3.09
CA ALA A 36 18.25 -34.93 -3.03
C ALA A 36 18.65 -35.72 -1.77
N ALA A 37 19.61 -36.63 -1.92
CA ALA A 37 20.21 -37.35 -0.81
C ALA A 37 20.93 -36.37 0.14
N PRO A 38 21.07 -36.70 1.44
CA PRO A 38 21.78 -35.84 2.39
C PRO A 38 23.25 -35.69 1.98
N VAL A 39 23.65 -34.45 1.71
CA VAL A 39 25.05 -34.08 1.48
C VAL A 39 25.79 -34.21 2.82
N ARG A 40 26.82 -35.07 2.87
CA ARG A 40 27.77 -35.11 3.98
C ARG A 40 28.61 -33.84 3.92
N HIS A 41 28.49 -32.98 4.93
CA HIS A 41 29.41 -31.85 5.11
C HIS A 41 30.76 -32.37 5.60
N GLU A 42 31.80 -32.15 4.78
CA GLU A 42 33.19 -32.22 5.20
C GLU A 42 33.49 -31.03 6.14
N PRO A 43 34.23 -31.22 7.24
CA PRO A 43 34.53 -30.14 8.18
C PRO A 43 35.45 -29.09 7.54
N GLU A 44 34.97 -27.85 7.49
CA GLU A 44 35.72 -26.68 7.00
C GLU A 44 36.89 -26.37 7.95
N PRO A 45 38.10 -26.05 7.45
CA PRO A 45 39.23 -25.68 8.29
C PRO A 45 38.96 -24.36 9.04
N ALA A 46 39.34 -24.34 10.31
CA ALA A 46 39.14 -23.22 11.23
C ALA A 46 39.69 -21.90 10.67
N ARG A 47 38.79 -20.98 10.33
CA ARG A 47 39.14 -19.60 9.99
C ARG A 47 39.49 -18.86 11.28
N HIS A 48 40.66 -18.23 11.28
CA HIS A 48 41.09 -17.33 12.34
C HIS A 48 40.07 -16.20 12.52
N ALA A 49 39.57 -16.04 13.75
CA ALA A 49 38.65 -14.97 14.11
C ALA A 49 39.34 -13.61 13.95
N GLU A 50 38.80 -12.78 13.06
CA GLU A 50 39.11 -11.34 13.05
C GLU A 50 38.60 -10.71 14.35
N PRO A 51 39.35 -9.77 14.95
CA PRO A 51 38.88 -9.03 16.12
C PRO A 51 37.63 -8.23 15.76
N ALA A 52 36.58 -8.42 16.55
CA ALA A 52 35.32 -7.71 16.40
C ALA A 52 35.56 -6.19 16.37
N SER A 53 35.06 -5.54 15.32
CA SER A 53 34.95 -4.09 15.27
C SER A 53 34.22 -3.58 16.52
N PRO A 54 34.69 -2.50 17.17
CA PRO A 54 34.05 -1.97 18.36
C PRO A 54 32.59 -1.63 18.05
N GLN A 55 31.67 -2.22 18.82
CA GLN A 55 30.26 -1.85 18.75
C GLN A 55 30.12 -0.36 19.08
N PRO A 56 29.32 0.40 18.32
CA PRO A 56 29.04 1.79 18.65
C PRO A 56 28.40 1.87 20.04
N ASP A 57 28.86 2.85 20.81
CA ASP A 57 28.41 3.13 22.17
C ASP A 57 26.90 3.48 22.16
N PRO A 58 26.04 2.74 22.88
CA PRO A 58 24.61 3.00 22.93
C PRO A 58 24.24 4.35 23.59
N SER A 59 25.21 5.09 24.13
CA SER A 59 25.02 6.45 24.67
C SER A 59 25.04 7.57 23.62
N GLN A 60 25.42 7.29 22.36
CA GLN A 60 25.23 8.22 21.24
C GLN A 60 23.84 8.04 20.62
N ALA A 61 22.80 8.43 21.36
CA ALA A 61 21.46 8.56 20.79
C ALA A 61 21.49 9.61 19.67
N GLN A 62 21.25 9.18 18.43
CA GLN A 62 20.86 10.11 17.37
C GLN A 62 19.66 10.94 17.88
N PRO A 63 19.56 12.23 17.52
CA PRO A 63 18.43 13.06 17.93
C PRO A 63 17.14 12.32 17.57
N GLY A 64 16.43 11.86 18.60
CA GLY A 64 15.28 10.98 18.43
C GLY A 64 14.24 11.63 17.53
N PHE A 65 13.71 10.87 16.58
CA PHE A 65 12.58 11.29 15.76
C PHE A 65 11.39 11.58 16.65
N ASP A 66 11.17 12.86 16.92
CA ASP A 66 9.99 13.35 17.61
C ASP A 66 8.92 13.65 16.56
N ALA A 67 8.17 12.63 16.18
CA ALA A 67 7.06 12.75 15.23
C ALA A 67 6.09 13.87 15.65
N GLU A 68 5.91 14.11 16.96
CA GLU A 68 5.01 15.14 17.45
C GLU A 68 5.50 16.55 17.12
N ARG A 69 6.81 16.78 16.98
CA ARG A 69 7.35 18.09 16.55
C ARG A 69 7.02 18.39 15.10
N LEU A 70 7.01 17.39 14.23
CA LEU A 70 6.69 17.57 12.81
C LEU A 70 5.24 17.98 12.57
N PHE A 71 4.35 17.55 13.46
CA PHE A 71 2.92 17.75 13.31
C PHE A 71 2.34 18.75 14.32
N ARG A 72 3.19 19.41 15.12
CA ARG A 72 2.75 20.49 15.97
C ARG A 72 2.42 21.68 15.06
N PRO A 73 1.16 22.18 15.04
CA PRO A 73 0.84 23.38 14.31
C PRO A 73 1.76 24.49 14.81
N GLU A 74 2.47 25.17 13.91
CA GLU A 74 3.19 26.37 14.30
C GLU A 74 2.19 27.30 15.00
N PRO A 75 2.55 27.87 16.17
CA PRO A 75 1.69 28.82 16.83
C PRO A 75 1.42 29.94 15.83
N SER A 76 0.17 30.03 15.35
CA SER A 76 -0.27 31.13 14.49
C SER A 76 0.22 32.42 15.11
N ALA A 77 1.09 33.13 14.40
CA ALA A 77 1.58 34.43 14.84
C ALA A 77 0.35 35.26 15.22
N GLU A 78 0.27 35.68 16.49
CA GLU A 78 -0.83 36.49 16.98
C GLU A 78 -1.04 37.67 16.03
N PRO A 79 -2.29 38.01 15.68
CA PRO A 79 -2.57 39.21 14.91
C PRO A 79 -1.94 40.38 15.65
N ARG A 80 -0.93 41.02 15.05
CA ARG A 80 -0.43 42.30 15.55
C ARG A 80 -1.59 43.29 15.46
N ASP A 81 -2.06 43.76 16.61
CA ASP A 81 -3.00 44.87 16.71
C ASP A 81 -2.51 46.03 15.83
N PRO A 82 -3.26 46.41 14.77
CA PRO A 82 -3.01 47.68 14.13
C PRO A 82 -3.41 48.78 15.11
N ALA A 83 -2.42 49.57 15.51
CA ALA A 83 -2.60 50.76 16.32
C ALA A 83 -3.73 51.64 15.77
N SER A 84 -4.58 52.07 16.70
CA SER A 84 -5.74 52.93 16.54
C SER A 84 -5.43 54.19 15.72
N ASP A 85 -6.25 54.45 14.70
CA ASP A 85 -6.38 55.78 14.11
C ASP A 85 -7.85 56.20 14.20
N ASP A 86 -8.09 57.21 15.04
CA ASP A 86 -9.38 57.84 15.33
C ASP A 86 -9.86 58.64 14.10
N THR A 87 -11.03 58.32 13.56
CA THR A 87 -11.80 59.26 12.73
C THR A 87 -13.31 58.99 12.88
N PRO A 88 -14.13 59.99 13.23
CA PRO A 88 -15.56 59.81 13.43
C PRO A 88 -16.35 59.83 12.11
N ALA A 89 -17.44 59.05 12.11
CA ALA A 89 -18.38 58.82 11.02
C ALA A 89 -19.25 60.04 10.64
N PRO A 90 -19.97 59.93 9.51
CA PRO A 90 -21.39 60.25 9.51
C PRO A 90 -22.27 59.06 9.09
N ALA A 91 -23.49 59.09 9.60
CA ALA A 91 -24.57 58.13 9.39
C ALA A 91 -25.15 58.17 7.96
N ASP A 92 -25.57 57.03 7.42
CA ASP A 92 -27.00 56.78 7.14
C ASP A 92 -27.28 55.33 6.66
N GLU A 93 -28.37 54.82 7.22
CA GLU A 93 -29.42 53.93 6.71
C GLU A 93 -29.14 52.61 5.95
N ALA A 94 -29.61 51.54 6.63
CA ALA A 94 -30.46 50.45 6.13
C ALA A 94 -29.91 49.44 5.10
N SER A 95 -29.64 48.21 5.57
CA SER A 95 -30.10 47.02 4.85
C SER A 95 -30.22 45.79 5.75
N SER A 96 -31.39 45.19 5.71
CA SER A 96 -31.78 43.94 6.36
C SER A 96 -31.03 42.74 5.76
N ALA A 97 -30.51 41.83 6.60
CA ALA A 97 -30.67 40.39 6.45
C ALA A 97 -29.91 39.58 7.52
N SER A 98 -30.58 38.51 7.95
CA SER A 98 -30.03 37.27 8.53
C SER A 98 -29.51 37.28 9.97
N LEU A 99 -30.46 36.96 10.85
CA LEU A 99 -30.24 36.12 12.03
C LEU A 99 -29.54 34.81 11.63
N PHE A 100 -28.32 34.60 12.11
CA PHE A 100 -27.76 33.27 12.34
C PHE A 100 -27.33 33.22 13.80
N GLU A 101 -28.09 32.48 14.61
CA GLU A 101 -27.68 32.04 15.94
C GLU A 101 -26.51 31.05 15.82
N PRO A 102 -25.44 31.18 16.61
CA PRO A 102 -24.49 30.08 16.78
C PRO A 102 -25.09 29.06 17.77
N ALA A 103 -25.51 27.92 17.24
CA ALA A 103 -25.85 26.76 18.06
C ALA A 103 -24.56 26.17 18.65
N ASP A 104 -24.36 26.45 19.93
CA ASP A 104 -23.40 25.80 20.80
C ASP A 104 -23.94 24.40 21.14
N GLU A 105 -23.63 23.39 20.33
CA GLU A 105 -24.00 22.01 20.59
C GLU A 105 -22.73 21.15 20.70
N ALA A 106 -22.17 21.14 21.91
CA ALA A 106 -21.22 20.14 22.38
C ALA A 106 -21.85 18.74 22.25
N THR A 107 -21.66 18.11 21.09
CA THR A 107 -22.11 16.74 20.86
C THR A 107 -21.22 15.79 21.68
N PRO A 108 -21.75 15.03 22.65
CA PRO A 108 -20.95 14.04 23.35
C PRO A 108 -20.49 12.98 22.34
N ARG A 109 -19.17 12.74 22.30
CA ARG A 109 -18.54 11.65 21.54
C ARG A 109 -19.28 10.35 21.85
N ARG A 110 -20.14 9.93 20.94
CA ARG A 110 -20.90 8.69 21.02
C ARG A 110 -19.89 7.55 21.02
N ALA A 111 -19.66 6.96 22.20
CA ALA A 111 -18.85 5.77 22.34
C ALA A 111 -19.38 4.70 21.37
N VAL A 112 -18.56 4.35 20.38
CA VAL A 112 -18.82 3.26 19.45
C VAL A 112 -18.82 1.99 20.29
N ARG A 113 -20.02 1.54 20.68
CA ARG A 113 -20.22 0.21 21.26
C ARG A 113 -19.86 -0.78 20.16
N THR A 114 -18.64 -1.31 20.19
CA THR A 114 -18.27 -2.49 19.42
C THR A 114 -19.25 -3.60 19.78
N ARG A 115 -20.15 -3.95 18.85
CA ARG A 115 -20.94 -5.18 18.94
C ARG A 115 -19.95 -6.31 19.24
N ARG A 116 -20.24 -7.14 20.26
CA ARG A 116 -19.50 -8.39 20.45
C ARG A 116 -19.57 -9.15 19.13
N GLY A 117 -18.46 -9.15 18.40
CA GLY A 117 -18.37 -9.80 17.10
C GLY A 117 -18.62 -11.28 17.26
N ARG A 118 -19.25 -11.89 16.25
CA ARG A 118 -19.28 -13.34 16.12
C ARG A 118 -17.82 -13.86 16.19
N PRO A 119 -17.55 -14.97 16.90
CA PRO A 119 -16.19 -15.50 16.94
C PRO A 119 -15.67 -15.76 15.52
N PRO A 120 -14.37 -15.51 15.26
CA PRO A 120 -13.78 -15.53 13.92
C PRO A 120 -13.83 -16.91 13.24
N GLY A 121 -14.07 -17.95 14.03
CA GLY A 121 -14.38 -19.30 13.56
C GLY A 121 -15.24 -20.03 14.59
N SER A 122 -15.76 -21.19 14.20
CA SER A 122 -16.29 -22.21 15.09
C SER A 122 -15.31 -23.36 15.18
N ALA A 123 -15.43 -24.16 16.24
CA ALA A 123 -14.68 -25.40 16.34
C ALA A 123 -14.87 -26.25 15.06
N GLY A 124 -13.76 -26.63 14.43
CA GLY A 124 -13.74 -27.37 13.16
C GLY A 124 -13.51 -26.51 11.91
N ASP A 125 -13.53 -25.17 12.01
CA ASP A 125 -13.18 -24.33 10.87
C ASP A 125 -11.67 -24.38 10.58
N VAL A 126 -11.34 -24.42 9.30
CA VAL A 126 -9.97 -24.23 8.81
C VAL A 126 -9.75 -22.73 8.61
N LEU A 127 -8.74 -22.19 9.28
CA LEU A 127 -8.28 -20.82 9.08
C LEU A 127 -6.96 -20.84 8.33
N GLN A 128 -6.85 -20.01 7.31
CA GLN A 128 -5.64 -19.85 6.49
C GLN A 128 -5.04 -18.48 6.76
N THR A 129 -3.73 -18.42 7.00
CA THR A 129 -3.02 -17.14 7.03
C THR A 129 -2.90 -16.61 5.61
N VAL A 130 -3.26 -15.34 5.42
CA VAL A 130 -3.19 -14.65 4.13
C VAL A 130 -2.51 -13.30 4.28
N LEU A 131 -1.79 -12.86 3.25
CA LEU A 131 -1.35 -11.47 3.16
C LEU A 131 -2.41 -10.64 2.44
N VAL A 132 -2.65 -9.45 2.97
CA VAL A 132 -3.72 -8.57 2.49
C VAL A 132 -3.16 -7.62 1.43
N GLY A 133 -3.73 -7.62 0.23
CA GLY A 133 -3.38 -6.65 -0.82
C GLY A 133 -4.22 -5.37 -0.76
N LEU A 134 -4.20 -4.59 -1.83
CA LEU A 134 -4.84 -3.26 -1.86
C LEU A 134 -6.38 -3.34 -1.97
N PRO A 135 -7.16 -2.69 -1.06
CA PRO A 135 -8.62 -2.65 -1.13
C PRO A 135 -9.12 -1.66 -2.20
N LEU A 136 -9.63 -2.19 -3.32
CA LEU A 136 -10.01 -1.39 -4.50
C LEU A 136 -11.37 -1.81 -5.05
N ALA A 137 -12.21 -0.83 -5.41
CA ALA A 137 -13.53 -1.03 -6.00
C ALA A 137 -14.46 -1.96 -5.20
N GLY A 138 -14.32 -2.01 -3.87
CA GLY A 138 -15.07 -2.92 -3.01
C GLY A 138 -14.55 -4.36 -2.98
N TYR A 139 -13.43 -4.64 -3.65
CA TYR A 139 -12.76 -5.95 -3.65
C TYR A 139 -11.43 -5.92 -2.91
N LEU A 140 -11.04 -7.09 -2.42
CA LEU A 140 -9.81 -7.31 -1.68
C LEU A 140 -9.08 -8.54 -2.24
N PRO A 141 -7.87 -8.39 -2.80
CA PRO A 141 -7.02 -9.52 -3.14
C PRO A 141 -6.37 -10.06 -1.85
N LEU A 142 -6.47 -11.38 -1.66
CA LEU A 142 -5.85 -12.10 -0.55
C LEU A 142 -4.85 -13.10 -1.09
N TRP A 143 -3.59 -12.96 -0.67
CA TRP A 143 -2.48 -13.79 -1.10
C TRP A 143 -2.30 -14.98 -0.16
N GLN A 144 -2.48 -16.16 -0.71
CA GLN A 144 -2.21 -17.46 -0.10
C GLN A 144 -0.85 -17.98 -0.61
N GLU A 145 -0.36 -19.07 -0.03
CA GLU A 145 0.88 -19.72 -0.50
C GLU A 145 0.77 -20.13 -1.98
N ASP A 146 -0.39 -20.63 -2.41
CA ASP A 146 -0.62 -21.16 -3.76
C ASP A 146 -1.08 -20.10 -4.78
N GLY A 147 -1.22 -18.83 -4.38
CA GLY A 147 -1.60 -17.74 -5.29
C GLY A 147 -2.54 -16.70 -4.68
N VAL A 148 -3.23 -15.94 -5.54
CA VAL A 148 -4.14 -14.86 -5.13
C VAL A 148 -5.59 -15.25 -5.33
N THR A 149 -6.42 -14.95 -4.33
CA THR A 149 -7.88 -15.06 -4.40
C THR A 149 -8.52 -13.67 -4.29
N PHE A 150 -9.71 -13.50 -4.85
CA PHE A 150 -10.43 -12.22 -4.87
C PHE A 150 -11.72 -12.34 -4.09
N TRP A 151 -12.03 -11.28 -3.32
CA TRP A 151 -13.16 -11.27 -2.42
C TRP A 151 -13.85 -9.92 -2.46
N ARG A 152 -15.17 -9.89 -2.55
CA ARG A 152 -15.96 -8.68 -2.38
C ARG A 152 -16.12 -8.42 -0.88
N MET A 153 -15.79 -7.22 -0.45
CA MET A 153 -15.96 -6.77 0.93
C MET A 153 -17.41 -6.38 1.18
N THR A 154 -18.02 -6.91 2.24
CA THR A 154 -19.38 -6.46 2.65
C THR A 154 -19.35 -5.12 3.38
N ASP A 155 -18.20 -4.75 3.94
CA ASP A 155 -17.96 -3.49 4.63
C ASP A 155 -16.54 -2.97 4.28
N PRO A 156 -16.38 -2.31 3.12
CA PRO A 156 -15.08 -1.79 2.67
C PRO A 156 -14.45 -0.78 3.64
N ASP A 157 -15.26 0.04 4.31
CA ASP A 157 -14.77 1.11 5.19
C ASP A 157 -14.20 0.53 6.49
N ALA A 158 -14.81 -0.51 7.05
CA ALA A 158 -14.26 -1.23 8.20
C ALA A 158 -12.90 -1.89 7.89
N VAL A 159 -12.69 -2.34 6.66
CA VAL A 159 -11.40 -2.88 6.22
C VAL A 159 -10.37 -1.76 6.03
N ARG A 160 -10.72 -0.72 5.26
CA ARG A 160 -9.83 0.41 4.95
C ARG A 160 -9.37 1.21 6.17
N SER A 161 -10.23 1.33 7.18
CA SER A 161 -9.89 2.01 8.44
C SER A 161 -8.85 1.26 9.29
N ARG A 162 -8.61 -0.02 9.00
CA ARG A 162 -7.63 -0.84 9.72
C ARG A 162 -6.36 -1.07 8.93
N LEU A 163 -6.48 -1.30 7.63
CA LEU A 163 -5.33 -1.58 6.77
C LEU A 163 -4.40 -0.36 6.68
N GLY A 164 -3.10 -0.59 6.86
CA GLY A 164 -2.05 0.43 6.85
C GLY A 164 -2.05 1.38 8.05
N ALA A 165 -3.09 1.35 8.89
CA ALA A 165 -3.20 2.16 10.11
C ALA A 165 -2.25 1.68 11.22
N GLY A 166 -1.52 0.58 11.00
CA GLY A 166 -0.61 0.00 11.98
C GLY A 166 -1.35 -0.66 13.14
N ILE A 167 -2.61 -1.06 12.95
CA ILE A 167 -3.42 -1.76 13.94
C ILE A 167 -3.32 -3.27 13.76
N GLY A 168 -3.32 -3.71 12.50
CA GLY A 168 -3.33 -5.13 12.13
C GLY A 168 -2.03 -5.86 12.43
N SER A 169 -2.13 -7.16 12.65
CA SER A 169 -1.00 -8.07 12.69
C SER A 169 -0.24 -8.03 11.37
N ARG A 170 1.07 -8.26 11.45
CA ARG A 170 1.96 -8.28 10.29
C ARG A 170 2.82 -9.52 10.31
N SER A 171 3.15 -10.02 9.13
CA SER A 171 4.14 -11.05 8.92
C SER A 171 5.41 -10.43 8.34
N GLU A 172 6.56 -10.82 8.87
CA GLU A 172 7.84 -10.49 8.26
C GLU A 172 7.98 -11.30 6.97
N ILE A 173 8.35 -10.62 5.89
CA ILE A 173 8.49 -11.19 4.55
C ILE A 173 9.94 -11.09 4.04
N ASP A 174 10.73 -10.21 4.65
CA ASP A 174 12.18 -10.03 4.47
C ASP A 174 12.72 -9.22 5.66
N GLU A 175 14.04 -9.10 5.80
CA GLU A 175 14.70 -8.47 6.95
C GLU A 175 14.12 -7.07 7.26
N ARG A 176 13.36 -7.00 8.36
CA ARG A 176 12.68 -5.78 8.85
C ARG A 176 11.63 -5.22 7.88
N ARG A 177 11.11 -6.05 6.97
CA ARG A 177 10.05 -5.73 6.02
C ARG A 177 8.83 -6.60 6.30
N TYR A 178 7.69 -5.94 6.48
CA TYR A 178 6.48 -6.55 7.02
C TYR A 178 5.27 -6.28 6.15
N ARG A 179 4.41 -7.27 5.91
CA ARG A 179 3.09 -7.12 5.27
C ARG A 179 1.98 -7.38 6.27
N GLU A 180 0.85 -6.70 6.11
CA GLU A 180 -0.33 -6.99 6.93
C GLU A 180 -0.88 -8.38 6.61
N ALA A 181 -1.11 -9.14 7.68
CA ALA A 181 -1.54 -10.52 7.63
C ALA A 181 -2.89 -10.68 8.33
N ALA A 182 -3.71 -11.58 7.82
CA ALA A 182 -5.03 -11.89 8.36
C ALA A 182 -5.28 -13.41 8.34
N MET A 183 -6.34 -13.84 9.02
CA MET A 183 -6.82 -15.22 9.00
C MET A 183 -8.12 -15.28 8.20
N LEU A 184 -8.14 -16.05 7.13
CA LEU A 184 -9.32 -16.27 6.29
C LEU A 184 -9.96 -17.62 6.64
N SER A 185 -11.28 -17.64 6.78
CA SER A 185 -12.10 -18.86 6.73
C SER A 185 -12.79 -18.93 5.37
N PRO A 186 -12.26 -19.68 4.38
CA PRO A 186 -12.81 -19.67 3.02
C PRO A 186 -14.24 -20.21 2.97
N SER A 187 -14.54 -21.25 3.74
CA SER A 187 -15.87 -21.87 3.80
C SER A 187 -16.96 -20.94 4.34
N ARG A 188 -16.56 -19.92 5.10
CA ARG A 188 -17.47 -18.93 5.72
C ARG A 188 -17.37 -17.54 5.12
N GLY A 189 -16.42 -17.31 4.21
CA GLY A 189 -16.11 -15.97 3.73
C GLY A 189 -15.80 -15.00 4.87
N THR A 190 -15.15 -15.45 5.94
CA THR A 190 -14.85 -14.56 7.08
C THR A 190 -13.36 -14.23 7.12
N LEU A 191 -13.04 -12.93 7.12
CA LEU A 191 -11.68 -12.43 7.30
C LEU A 191 -11.52 -11.89 8.72
N PHE A 192 -10.57 -12.45 9.46
CA PHE A 192 -10.21 -12.01 10.79
C PHE A 192 -8.87 -11.27 10.77
N MET A 193 -8.92 -9.96 11.07
CA MET A 193 -7.77 -9.08 11.17
C MET A 193 -7.41 -8.88 12.65
N MET A 194 -6.45 -9.67 13.12
CA MET A 194 -5.94 -9.61 14.49
C MET A 194 -5.21 -8.29 14.75
N ASN A 195 -5.27 -7.76 15.98
CA ASN A 195 -4.46 -6.61 16.37
C ASN A 195 -2.98 -7.00 16.50
N ARG A 196 -2.05 -6.07 16.27
CA ARG A 196 -0.61 -6.29 16.52
C ARG A 196 -0.24 -6.22 18.01
N THR A 197 -0.94 -5.41 18.78
CA THR A 197 -0.69 -5.20 20.21
C THR A 197 -1.84 -5.70 21.05
N ARG A 198 -1.51 -6.13 22.27
CA ARG A 198 -2.49 -6.42 23.31
C ARG A 198 -3.07 -5.11 23.82
N ASP A 199 -4.33 -5.15 24.23
CA ASP A 199 -4.94 -4.04 24.97
C ASP A 199 -4.42 -3.97 26.41
N GLU A 200 -4.89 -2.99 27.17
CA GLU A 200 -4.52 -2.76 28.58
C GLU A 200 -4.85 -3.96 29.49
N THR A 201 -5.76 -4.84 29.06
CA THR A 201 -6.13 -6.07 29.78
C THR A 201 -5.24 -7.26 29.40
N GLY A 202 -4.29 -7.07 28.49
CA GLY A 202 -3.45 -8.12 27.95
C GLY A 202 -4.14 -8.98 26.89
N HIS A 203 -5.34 -8.62 26.43
CA HIS A 203 -6.06 -9.38 25.40
C HIS A 203 -5.58 -8.98 23.99
N LEU A 204 -5.32 -9.99 23.15
CA LEU A 204 -5.01 -9.77 21.73
C LEU A 204 -6.32 -9.78 20.94
N GLY A 205 -6.88 -8.58 20.76
CA GLY A 205 -8.14 -8.39 20.05
C GLY A 205 -8.02 -8.57 18.53
N GLY A 206 -9.11 -8.30 17.83
CA GLY A 206 -9.16 -8.28 16.38
C GLY A 206 -10.55 -7.94 15.88
N THR A 207 -10.71 -7.83 14.57
CA THR A 207 -12.00 -7.57 13.93
C THR A 207 -12.26 -8.62 12.87
N SER A 208 -13.48 -9.15 12.84
CA SER A 208 -13.95 -10.03 11.78
C SER A 208 -14.83 -9.24 10.82
N THR A 209 -14.63 -9.43 9.52
CA THR A 209 -15.51 -8.93 8.47
C THR A 209 -15.97 -10.07 7.57
N GLN A 210 -17.13 -9.91 6.94
CA GLN A 210 -17.64 -10.86 5.96
C GLN A 210 -17.14 -10.46 4.57
N LEU A 211 -16.89 -11.49 3.77
CA LEU A 211 -16.40 -11.42 2.42
C LEU A 211 -17.20 -12.40 1.56
N GLU A 212 -17.46 -12.01 0.32
CA GLU A 212 -18.05 -12.90 -0.68
C GLU A 212 -16.96 -13.32 -1.66
N PRO A 213 -16.83 -14.62 -2.01
CA PRO A 213 -15.90 -15.04 -3.05
C PRO A 213 -16.20 -14.30 -4.36
N ALA A 214 -15.15 -13.90 -5.07
CA ALA A 214 -15.26 -13.27 -6.38
C ALA A 214 -14.23 -13.86 -7.35
N THR A 215 -14.56 -13.85 -8.63
CA THR A 215 -13.62 -14.18 -9.69
C THR A 215 -12.65 -13.02 -9.94
N ARG A 216 -11.52 -13.30 -10.59
CA ARG A 216 -10.58 -12.26 -11.01
C ARG A 216 -11.25 -11.30 -11.98
N GLU A 217 -12.01 -11.83 -12.92
CA GLU A 217 -12.68 -11.11 -13.99
C GLU A 217 -13.69 -10.10 -13.41
N GLU A 218 -14.50 -10.52 -12.45
CA GLU A 218 -15.44 -9.64 -11.73
C GLU A 218 -14.71 -8.52 -10.98
N ALA A 219 -13.63 -8.86 -10.26
CA ALA A 219 -12.87 -7.87 -9.51
C ALA A 219 -12.23 -6.83 -10.44
N TYR A 220 -11.59 -7.27 -11.53
CA TYR A 220 -10.91 -6.39 -12.48
C TYR A 220 -11.91 -5.51 -13.25
N ALA A 221 -13.06 -6.08 -13.66
CA ALA A 221 -14.10 -5.32 -14.36
C ALA A 221 -14.75 -4.23 -13.50
N ALA A 222 -14.68 -4.33 -12.18
CA ALA A 222 -15.22 -3.33 -11.27
C ALA A 222 -14.29 -2.11 -11.09
N VAL A 223 -13.04 -2.17 -11.57
CA VAL A 223 -12.07 -1.09 -11.41
C VAL A 223 -12.31 0.01 -12.43
N ASP A 224 -12.65 1.20 -11.95
CA ASP A 224 -12.73 2.42 -12.74
C ASP A 224 -11.73 3.47 -12.23
N ASP A 225 -11.59 4.57 -12.98
CA ASP A 225 -10.62 5.63 -12.68
C ASP A 225 -10.91 6.34 -11.34
N LYS A 226 -12.19 6.36 -10.93
CA LYS A 226 -12.63 6.89 -9.63
C LYS A 226 -12.13 6.00 -8.50
N ALA A 227 -12.37 4.69 -8.56
CA ALA A 227 -11.93 3.72 -7.56
C ALA A 227 -10.40 3.73 -7.42
N VAL A 228 -9.68 3.84 -8.55
CA VAL A 228 -8.22 4.00 -8.56
C VAL A 228 -7.80 5.29 -7.84
N SER A 229 -8.46 6.41 -8.14
CA SER A 229 -8.18 7.69 -7.48
C SER A 229 -8.43 7.64 -5.96
N GLU A 230 -9.53 7.01 -5.54
CA GLU A 230 -9.84 6.80 -4.12
C GLU A 230 -8.81 5.91 -3.41
N LEU A 231 -8.33 4.85 -4.07
CA LEU A 231 -7.27 3.99 -3.53
C LEU A 231 -6.01 4.79 -3.23
N TYR A 232 -5.54 5.62 -4.15
CA TYR A 232 -4.30 6.38 -3.97
C TYR A 232 -4.46 7.58 -3.02
N ALA A 233 -5.67 8.13 -2.88
CA ALA A 233 -5.98 9.06 -1.80
C ALA A 233 -5.92 8.36 -0.43
N TRP A 234 -6.52 7.17 -0.29
CA TRP A 234 -6.41 6.35 0.92
C TRP A 234 -4.96 5.95 1.22
N LEU A 235 -4.15 5.64 0.21
CA LEU A 235 -2.72 5.37 0.40
C LEU A 235 -2.01 6.57 1.04
N GLY A 236 -2.36 7.81 0.68
CA GLY A 236 -1.83 9.00 1.33
C GLY A 236 -2.11 9.06 2.84
N GLU A 237 -3.30 8.61 3.26
CA GLU A 237 -3.63 8.45 4.68
C GLU A 237 -2.78 7.37 5.36
N VAL A 238 -2.55 6.25 4.68
CA VAL A 238 -1.69 5.16 5.17
C VAL A 238 -0.25 5.62 5.34
N VAL A 239 0.29 6.40 4.39
CA VAL A 239 1.63 6.97 4.48
C VAL A 239 1.73 7.87 5.71
N LEU A 240 0.79 8.79 5.90
CA LEU A 240 0.81 9.68 7.06
C LEU A 240 0.76 8.90 8.38
N ALA A 241 -0.10 7.88 8.47
CA ALA A 241 -0.18 7.03 9.65
C ALA A 241 1.15 6.30 9.90
N SER A 242 1.82 5.82 8.85
CA SER A 242 3.10 5.09 8.93
C SER A 242 4.25 5.99 9.35
N VAL A 243 4.33 7.18 8.79
CA VAL A 243 5.32 8.20 9.16
C VAL A 243 5.23 8.55 10.65
N ARG A 244 4.02 8.71 11.20
CA ARG A 244 3.81 8.97 12.64
C ARG A 244 4.32 7.84 13.54
N ARG A 245 4.49 6.63 13.01
CA ARG A 245 5.06 5.47 13.70
C ARG A 245 6.56 5.30 13.43
N GLY A 246 7.20 6.20 12.67
CA GLY A 246 8.59 6.05 12.23
C GLY A 246 8.78 4.91 11.22
N GLU A 247 7.75 4.59 10.43
CA GLU A 247 7.78 3.53 9.42
C GLU A 247 7.85 4.11 8.00
N PHE A 248 8.54 3.42 7.08
CA PHE A 248 8.36 3.62 5.65
C PHE A 248 7.15 2.83 5.13
N VAL A 249 6.65 3.21 3.95
CA VAL A 249 5.70 2.42 3.16
C VAL A 249 6.31 2.08 1.82
N ALA A 250 6.29 0.81 1.43
CA ALA A 250 6.65 0.36 0.09
C ALA A 250 5.41 -0.18 -0.62
N VAL A 251 5.16 0.31 -1.83
CA VAL A 251 4.14 -0.18 -2.76
C VAL A 251 4.85 -1.01 -3.82
N GLU A 252 4.59 -2.30 -3.82
CA GLU A 252 5.32 -3.29 -4.62
C GLU A 252 4.42 -4.48 -4.93
N SER A 253 4.90 -5.47 -5.69
CA SER A 253 4.11 -6.66 -5.98
C SER A 253 3.69 -7.37 -4.69
N GLY A 254 2.44 -7.79 -4.62
CA GLY A 254 1.90 -8.58 -3.52
C GLY A 254 2.46 -10.00 -3.45
N GLY A 255 1.89 -10.84 -2.59
CA GLY A 255 2.33 -12.23 -2.39
C GLY A 255 3.21 -12.42 -1.16
N TRP A 256 3.69 -13.64 -0.96
CA TRP A 256 4.62 -13.98 0.13
C TRP A 256 6.08 -13.75 -0.24
N GLU A 257 6.38 -13.70 -1.53
CA GLU A 257 7.69 -13.36 -2.06
C GLU A 257 7.82 -11.85 -2.26
N ILE A 258 9.04 -11.34 -2.11
CA ILE A 258 9.35 -9.93 -2.37
C ILE A 258 10.16 -9.82 -3.66
N PRO A 259 9.53 -9.49 -4.80
CA PRO A 259 10.29 -8.97 -5.90
C PRO A 259 10.72 -7.54 -5.54
N MET A 260 12.04 -7.28 -5.59
CA MET A 260 12.61 -5.96 -5.26
C MET A 260 12.16 -4.84 -6.21
N ARG A 261 11.60 -5.18 -7.38
CA ARG A 261 11.11 -4.24 -8.40
C ARG A 261 9.90 -4.84 -9.14
N PRO A 262 8.94 -4.03 -9.58
CA PRO A 262 8.88 -2.58 -9.39
C PRO A 262 8.40 -2.20 -7.96
N VAL A 263 8.88 -1.07 -7.46
CA VAL A 263 8.61 -0.55 -6.10
C VAL A 263 8.51 0.97 -6.09
N VAL A 264 7.55 1.48 -5.33
CA VAL A 264 7.52 2.87 -4.84
C VAL A 264 7.79 2.85 -3.34
N LEU A 265 8.91 3.41 -2.91
CA LEU A 265 9.29 3.52 -1.51
C LEU A 265 9.02 4.95 -1.02
N ILE A 266 8.23 5.08 0.04
CA ILE A 266 7.80 6.34 0.62
C ILE A 266 8.31 6.40 2.06
N MET A 267 9.12 7.41 2.39
CA MET A 267 9.77 7.52 3.69
C MET A 267 10.01 8.98 4.06
N LEU A 268 10.31 9.25 5.34
CA LEU A 268 10.89 10.53 5.72
C LEU A 268 12.42 10.44 5.73
N ARG A 269 13.10 11.48 5.28
CA ARG A 269 14.54 11.65 5.49
C ARG A 269 14.81 13.01 6.13
N THR A 270 15.92 13.16 6.82
CA THR A 270 16.39 14.46 7.33
C THR A 270 17.83 14.70 6.91
N ASP A 271 18.17 15.94 6.62
CA ASP A 271 19.54 16.41 6.42
C ASP A 271 20.19 16.93 7.72
N GLY A 272 19.50 16.73 8.86
CA GLY A 272 19.88 17.24 10.18
C GLY A 272 19.30 18.61 10.51
N ARG A 273 18.60 19.26 9.58
CA ARG A 273 17.90 20.54 9.80
C ARG A 273 16.41 20.39 9.60
N ASP A 274 16.03 19.90 8.43
CA ASP A 274 14.64 19.78 8.01
C ASP A 274 14.30 18.32 7.72
N TRP A 275 13.01 18.02 7.83
CA TRP A 275 12.48 16.72 7.41
C TRP A 275 11.88 16.84 6.02
N HIS A 276 12.10 15.81 5.23
CA HIS A 276 11.62 15.70 3.87
C HIS A 276 10.78 14.44 3.68
N SER A 277 9.63 14.57 3.04
CA SER A 277 8.88 13.45 2.48
C SER A 277 9.52 13.04 1.17
N VAL A 278 9.99 11.80 1.11
CA VAL A 278 10.73 11.26 -0.03
C VAL A 278 9.92 10.13 -0.66
N VAL A 279 9.71 10.23 -1.97
CA VAL A 279 9.13 9.17 -2.80
C VAL A 279 10.22 8.71 -3.77
N GLU A 280 10.63 7.46 -3.63
CA GLU A 280 11.62 6.81 -4.46
C GLU A 280 10.94 5.73 -5.30
N THR A 281 11.28 5.63 -6.58
CA THR A 281 10.71 4.66 -7.51
C THR A 281 11.82 3.83 -8.14
N SER A 282 11.54 2.55 -8.39
CA SER A 282 12.39 1.68 -9.19
C SER A 282 11.54 0.62 -9.88
N PRO A 283 11.55 0.49 -11.22
CA PRO A 283 12.31 1.29 -12.18
C PRO A 283 11.78 2.74 -12.27
N ILE A 284 12.47 3.58 -13.02
CA ILE A 284 12.02 4.95 -13.32
C ILE A 284 10.66 4.90 -14.02
N PRO A 285 9.66 5.69 -13.60
CA PRO A 285 8.35 5.76 -14.25
C PRO A 285 8.40 6.61 -15.52
N GLU A 286 8.92 6.02 -16.61
CA GLU A 286 9.09 6.68 -17.91
C GLU A 286 7.78 7.28 -18.44
N GLY A 287 7.84 8.53 -18.89
CA GLY A 287 6.68 9.24 -19.46
C GLY A 287 5.67 9.79 -18.44
N ALA A 288 5.83 9.53 -17.14
CA ALA A 288 4.93 10.08 -16.13
C ALA A 288 5.13 11.61 -15.96
N PRO A 289 4.09 12.46 -16.09
CA PRO A 289 4.25 13.92 -16.16
C PRO A 289 4.96 14.55 -14.95
N VAL A 290 4.65 14.10 -13.74
CA VAL A 290 5.23 14.64 -12.49
C VAL A 290 6.68 14.20 -12.25
N TRP A 291 7.11 13.16 -12.95
CA TRP A 291 8.45 12.59 -12.82
C TRP A 291 9.37 13.07 -13.95
N ARG A 292 8.82 13.39 -15.13
CA ARG A 292 9.58 13.67 -16.36
C ARG A 292 10.72 14.67 -16.21
N ASP A 293 10.49 15.80 -15.53
CA ASP A 293 11.48 16.89 -15.47
C ASP A 293 12.61 16.63 -14.47
N GLN A 294 12.49 15.56 -13.66
CA GLN A 294 13.45 15.19 -12.62
C GLN A 294 14.02 13.78 -12.83
N GLN A 295 13.89 13.23 -14.05
CA GLN A 295 14.45 11.92 -14.38
C GLN A 295 15.98 12.03 -14.43
N PRO A 296 16.73 11.18 -13.71
CA PRO A 296 18.17 11.15 -13.87
C PRO A 296 18.52 10.72 -15.29
N VAL A 297 19.60 11.31 -15.83
CA VAL A 297 20.11 10.97 -17.17
C VAL A 297 20.57 9.51 -17.23
N ASP A 298 21.07 8.98 -16.10
CA ASP A 298 21.51 7.60 -15.92
C ASP A 298 20.99 7.06 -14.59
N GLY A 299 20.41 5.86 -14.59
CA GLY A 299 20.01 5.14 -13.36
C GLY A 299 18.73 4.30 -13.50
N ASP A 300 18.50 3.45 -12.51
CA ASP A 300 17.30 2.59 -12.42
C ASP A 300 16.27 3.11 -11.40
N THR A 301 16.55 4.25 -10.77
CA THR A 301 15.75 4.79 -9.68
C THR A 301 15.51 6.29 -9.86
N GLN A 302 14.40 6.78 -9.35
CA GLN A 302 14.10 8.21 -9.33
C GLN A 302 13.55 8.63 -7.97
N VAL A 303 14.01 9.76 -7.47
CA VAL A 303 13.67 10.30 -6.15
C VAL A 303 13.00 11.66 -6.31
N LEU A 304 11.84 11.84 -5.68
CA LEU A 304 11.23 13.14 -5.41
C LEU A 304 11.31 13.41 -3.92
N ALA A 305 11.71 14.62 -3.55
CA ALA A 305 11.76 15.07 -2.17
C ALA A 305 11.03 16.41 -2.01
N SER A 306 10.32 16.58 -0.90
CA SER A 306 9.62 17.81 -0.55
C SER A 306 9.66 18.02 0.96
N PRO A 307 9.54 19.25 1.49
CA PRO A 307 9.42 19.48 2.93
C PRO A 307 8.31 18.60 3.52
N ALA A 308 8.56 17.96 4.66
CA ALA A 308 7.63 17.05 5.29
C ALA A 308 6.49 17.83 5.97
N THR A 309 5.34 17.91 5.29
CA THR A 309 4.10 18.46 5.84
C THR A 309 3.00 17.40 5.69
N ASP A 310 1.91 17.52 6.44
CA ASP A 310 0.74 16.64 6.28
C ASP A 310 0.29 16.56 4.81
N GLN A 311 0.32 17.70 4.10
CA GLN A 311 -0.07 17.77 2.70
C GLN A 311 0.89 17.01 1.77
N THR A 312 2.21 17.21 1.90
CA THR A 312 3.20 16.56 1.01
C THR A 312 3.31 15.06 1.30
N ILE A 313 3.18 14.66 2.56
CA ILE A 313 3.16 13.25 2.96
C ILE A 313 1.95 12.55 2.32
N ARG A 314 0.75 13.14 2.42
CA ARG A 314 -0.46 12.60 1.79
C ARG A 314 -0.37 12.57 0.27
N ALA A 315 0.22 13.60 -0.35
CA ALA A 315 0.41 13.67 -1.79
C ALA A 315 1.24 12.50 -2.35
N SER A 316 2.11 11.89 -1.53
CA SER A 316 2.91 10.72 -1.91
C SER A 316 2.06 9.53 -2.37
N GLY A 317 0.86 9.36 -1.80
CA GLY A 317 -0.10 8.34 -2.25
C GLY A 317 -0.54 8.56 -3.70
N LEU A 318 -0.83 9.82 -4.08
CA LEU A 318 -1.21 10.17 -5.45
C LEU A 318 -0.02 10.08 -6.42
N LEU A 319 1.20 10.43 -5.98
CA LEU A 319 2.41 10.28 -6.80
C LEU A 319 2.66 8.82 -7.21
N THR A 320 2.33 7.88 -6.32
CA THR A 320 2.42 6.43 -6.57
C THR A 320 1.55 6.01 -7.76
N ARG A 321 0.36 6.62 -7.94
CA ARG A 321 -0.54 6.31 -9.07
C ARG A 321 0.17 6.46 -10.41
N PHE A 322 0.92 7.54 -10.59
CA PHE A 322 1.60 7.83 -11.85
C PHE A 322 2.70 6.81 -12.14
N ALA A 323 3.44 6.38 -11.11
CA ALA A 323 4.47 5.37 -11.28
C ALA A 323 3.87 4.01 -11.67
N VAL A 324 2.88 3.53 -10.92
CA VAL A 324 2.22 2.24 -11.19
C VAL A 324 1.60 2.19 -12.59
N ALA A 325 1.00 3.29 -13.05
CA ALA A 325 0.41 3.37 -14.38
C ALA A 325 1.45 3.16 -15.50
N THR A 326 2.68 3.67 -15.34
CA THR A 326 3.75 3.50 -16.36
C THR A 326 4.25 2.06 -16.44
N TRP A 327 4.19 1.30 -15.34
CA TRP A 327 4.67 -0.09 -15.32
C TRP A 327 3.66 -1.09 -15.87
N GLY A 328 2.46 -0.64 -16.26
CA GLY A 328 1.40 -1.52 -16.77
C GLY A 328 0.89 -2.52 -15.73
N MET A 329 1.10 -2.25 -14.44
CA MET A 329 0.65 -3.12 -13.36
C MET A 329 -0.79 -2.80 -12.95
N HIS A 330 -1.56 -3.84 -12.71
CA HIS A 330 -2.90 -3.70 -12.14
C HIS A 330 -2.78 -3.50 -10.62
N PRO A 331 -3.52 -2.58 -9.97
CA PRO A 331 -3.37 -2.34 -8.53
C PRO A 331 -3.62 -3.57 -7.63
N PHE A 332 -4.44 -4.53 -8.07
CA PHE A 332 -4.61 -5.80 -7.34
C PHE A 332 -3.38 -6.72 -7.35
N GLN A 333 -2.41 -6.47 -8.22
CA GLN A 333 -1.13 -7.17 -8.21
C GLN A 333 -0.17 -6.60 -7.15
N LEU A 334 -0.56 -5.50 -6.49
CA LEU A 334 0.26 -4.80 -5.52
C LEU A 334 -0.15 -5.11 -4.08
N GLY A 335 0.79 -4.90 -3.16
CA GLY A 335 0.59 -4.90 -1.71
C GLY A 335 1.35 -3.76 -1.05
N LEU A 336 1.12 -3.60 0.26
CA LEU A 336 1.85 -2.63 1.09
C LEU A 336 2.81 -3.37 2.01
N SER A 337 4.08 -3.00 1.93
CA SER A 337 5.09 -3.42 2.89
C SER A 337 5.50 -2.24 3.77
N PHE A 338 5.84 -2.54 5.02
CA PHE A 338 6.21 -1.57 6.04
C PHE A 338 7.53 -2.00 6.69
N GLY A 339 8.30 -1.04 7.17
CA GLY A 339 9.50 -1.31 7.96
C GLY A 339 9.96 -0.08 8.69
N PRO A 340 10.94 -0.21 9.61
CA PRO A 340 11.51 0.94 10.28
C PRO A 340 12.10 1.89 9.24
N ASN A 341 11.79 3.17 9.36
CA ASN A 341 12.32 4.17 8.45
C ASN A 341 13.87 4.18 8.55
N PRO A 342 14.62 3.94 7.45
CA PRO A 342 16.06 3.68 7.51
C PRO A 342 16.93 4.83 8.05
N THR A 343 16.38 6.05 8.17
CA THR A 343 17.08 7.20 8.72
C THR A 343 16.80 7.46 10.21
N LEU A 344 16.08 6.57 10.91
CA LEU A 344 15.65 6.72 12.30
C LEU A 344 16.29 5.73 13.28
#